data_AF-A0A6P1JA41-F1
#
_entry.id   AF-A0A6P1JA41-F1
#
_cell.length_a   1.000
_cell.length_b   1.000
_cell.length_c   1.000
_cell.angle_alpha   90.00
_cell.angle_beta   90.00
_cell.angle_gamma   90.00
#
_symmetry.space_group_name_H-M   'P 1'
#
loop_
_entity.id
_entity.type
_entity.pdbx_description
1 polymer ?
#
loop_
_entity_poly.entity_id
_entity_poly.type
_entity_poly.pdbx_seq_one_letter_code
_entity_poly.pdbx_strand_id
1 'polypeptide(L)'
;MMEKFHYTLADGFELVVPRFENIPIGALRAARKLQPLDQVFTLLEGVLTEEQLEHLDVLDRNGFNDFMRAWKGGSEIDLGESSASSIS
;
A
#
# COMPACT_ATOMS: atom_id res chain seq x y z
N MET A 1 -4.74 -14.02 13.35
CA MET A 1 -3.79 -12.90 13.19
C MET A 1 -4.10 -12.27 11.86
N MET A 2 -4.34 -10.96 11.80
CA MET A 2 -4.54 -10.26 10.51
C MET A 2 -3.20 -10.26 9.77
N GLU A 3 -3.16 -10.90 8.61
CA GLU A 3 -1.99 -10.84 7.74
C GLU A 3 -1.81 -9.41 7.23
N LYS A 4 -0.59 -8.90 7.43
CA LYS A 4 -0.15 -7.58 7.00
C LYS A 4 0.65 -7.72 5.71
N PHE A 5 0.46 -6.77 4.81
CA PHE A 5 1.23 -6.56 3.60
C PHE A 5 2.27 -5.48 3.91
N HIS A 6 3.54 -5.82 3.67
CA HIS A 6 4.69 -4.94 3.85
C HIS A 6 5.18 -4.54 2.46
N TYR A 7 5.36 -3.25 2.22
CA TYR A 7 5.86 -2.74 0.94
C TYR A 7 6.87 -1.63 1.17
N THR A 8 8.08 -1.82 0.66
CA THR A 8 9.15 -0.84 0.78
C THR A 8 9.03 0.19 -0.33
N LEU A 9 8.88 1.46 0.06
CA LEU A 9 8.84 2.59 -0.85
C LEU A 9 10.24 2.92 -1.39
N ALA A 10 10.28 3.72 -2.45
CA ALA A 10 11.53 4.16 -3.07
C ALA A 10 12.43 5.00 -2.13
N ASP A 11 11.87 5.63 -1.09
CA ASP A 11 12.65 6.34 -0.08
C ASP A 11 13.26 5.42 1.00
N GLY A 12 12.91 4.13 0.98
CA GLY A 12 13.35 3.13 1.95
C GLY A 12 12.38 2.94 3.13
N PHE A 13 11.28 3.70 3.18
CA PHE A 13 10.24 3.53 4.20
C PHE A 13 9.39 2.27 3.94
N GLU A 14 9.10 1.49 4.99
CA GLU A 14 8.25 0.30 4.89
C GLU A 14 6.79 0.64 5.21
N LEU A 15 5.92 0.59 4.21
CA LEU A 15 4.47 0.66 4.40
C LEU A 15 3.94 -0.66 4.93
N VAL A 16 3.17 -0.59 6.02
CA VAL A 16 2.56 -1.75 6.68
C VAL A 16 1.05 -1.57 6.68
N VAL A 17 0.39 -2.25 5.75
CA VAL A 17 -1.07 -2.23 5.58
C VAL A 17 -1.67 -3.62 5.78
N PRO A 18 -2.95 -3.75 6.16
CA PRO A 18 -3.65 -5.03 6.04
C PRO A 18 -3.66 -5.47 4.57
N ARG A 19 -3.61 -6.79 4.33
CA ARG A 19 -3.91 -7.34 3.00
C ARG A 19 -5.25 -6.82 2.50
N PHE A 20 -5.38 -6.60 1.19
CA PHE A 20 -6.63 -6.09 0.60
C PHE A 20 -7.84 -6.97 0.93
N GLU A 21 -7.66 -8.29 1.03
CA GLU A 21 -8.71 -9.25 1.42
C GLU A 21 -9.17 -9.10 2.88
N ASN A 22 -8.32 -8.53 3.73
CA ASN A 22 -8.60 -8.28 5.14
C ASN A 22 -9.22 -6.89 5.37
N ILE A 23 -9.47 -6.11 4.31
CA ILE A 23 -10.12 -4.81 4.44
C ILE A 23 -11.56 -5.01 4.94
N PRO A 24 -11.98 -4.30 5.99
CA PRO A 24 -13.34 -4.43 6.49
C PRO A 24 -14.36 -4.03 5.42
N ILE A 25 -15.36 -4.89 5.19
CA ILE A 25 -16.47 -4.64 4.26
C ILE A 25 -17.19 -3.32 4.57
N GLY A 26 -17.18 -2.87 5.84
CA GLY A 26 -17.68 -1.56 6.23
C GLY A 26 -16.99 -0.39 5.54
N ALA A 27 -15.65 -0.44 5.41
CA ALA A 27 -14.87 0.58 4.71
C ALA A 27 -15.12 0.53 3.20
N LEU A 28 -15.13 -0.66 2.59
CA LEU A 28 -15.51 -0.84 1.18
C LEU A 28 -16.91 -0.27 0.89
N ARG A 29 -17.89 -0.57 1.76
CA ARG A 29 -19.27 -0.12 1.61
C ARG A 29 -19.40 1.40 1.75
N ALA A 30 -18.60 2.03 2.62
CA ALA A 30 -18.57 3.48 2.78
C ALA A 30 -18.00 4.16 1.53
N ALA A 31 -16.91 3.61 1.00
CA ALA A 31 -16.19 4.18 -0.12
C ALA A 31 -16.89 3.92 -1.50
N ARG A 32 -17.79 2.92 -1.59
CA ARG A 32 -18.46 2.50 -2.86
C ARG A 32 -19.22 3.58 -3.64
N LYS A 33 -19.61 4.67 -2.96
CA LYS A 33 -20.41 5.76 -3.55
C LYS A 33 -19.55 6.92 -4.04
N LEU A 34 -18.26 6.87 -3.72
CA LEU A 34 -17.31 7.91 -4.07
C LEU A 34 -16.79 7.68 -5.49
N GLN A 35 -16.12 8.68 -6.04
CA GLN A 35 -15.44 8.51 -7.32
C GLN A 35 -14.28 7.51 -7.15
N PRO A 36 -13.82 6.86 -8.23
CA PRO A 36 -12.80 5.82 -8.12
C PRO A 36 -11.52 6.25 -7.39
N LEU A 37 -11.11 7.51 -7.56
CA LEU A 37 -9.94 8.07 -6.90
C LEU A 37 -10.19 8.28 -5.40
N ASP A 38 -11.28 8.97 -5.06
CA ASP A 38 -11.70 9.19 -3.67
C ASP A 38 -11.94 7.88 -2.91
N GLN A 39 -12.50 6.87 -3.59
CA GLN A 39 -12.72 5.54 -3.03
C GLN A 39 -11.39 4.89 -2.61
N VAL A 40 -10.34 5.02 -3.42
CA VAL A 40 -9.02 4.47 -3.11
C VAL A 40 -8.40 5.19 -1.91
N PHE A 41 -8.39 6.53 -1.92
CA PHE A 41 -7.82 7.30 -0.82
C PHE A 41 -8.57 7.09 0.49
N THR A 42 -9.91 7.05 0.46
CA THR A 42 -10.72 6.73 1.65
C THR A 42 -10.37 5.37 2.26
N LEU A 43 -10.05 4.38 1.41
CA LEU A 43 -9.61 3.06 1.90
C LEU A 43 -8.21 3.11 2.48
N LEU A 44 -7.28 3.82 1.84
CA LEU A 44 -5.91 4.00 2.29
C LEU A 44 -5.84 4.76 3.61
N GLU A 45 -6.55 5.88 3.74
CA GLU A 45 -6.68 6.67 4.97
C GLU A 45 -7.30 5.87 6.12
N GLY A 46 -8.14 4.88 5.81
CA GLY A 46 -8.73 3.98 6.80
C GLY A 46 -7.79 2.90 7.31
N VAL A 47 -6.65 2.67 6.67
CA VAL A 47 -5.72 1.58 7.00
C VAL A 47 -4.28 2.01 7.23
N LEU A 48 -3.87 3.14 6.67
CA LEU A 48 -2.57 3.76 6.85
C LEU A 48 -2.59 4.71 8.05
N THR A 49 -1.41 4.92 8.64
CA THR A 49 -1.19 6.00 9.61
C THR A 49 -0.89 7.31 8.88
N GLU A 50 -1.02 8.45 9.57
CA GLU A 50 -0.68 9.76 9.00
C GLU A 50 0.75 9.78 8.43
N GLU A 51 1.73 9.27 9.18
CA GLU A 51 3.13 9.16 8.71
C GLU A 51 3.25 8.38 7.39
N GLN A 52 2.53 7.27 7.26
CA GLN A 52 2.58 6.46 6.04
C GLN A 52 1.91 7.16 4.85
N LEU A 53 0.86 7.96 5.09
CA LEU A 53 0.23 8.77 4.06
C LEU A 53 1.17 9.86 3.55
N GLU A 54 1.93 10.50 4.45
CA GLU A 54 2.94 11.49 4.07
C GLU A 54 4.01 10.89 3.12
N HIS A 55 4.45 9.65 3.41
CA HIS A 55 5.36 8.92 2.52
C HIS A 55 4.70 8.46 1.21
N LEU A 56 3.39 8.23 1.20
CA LEU A 56 2.65 7.88 -0.02
C LEU A 56 2.41 9.12 -0.92
N ASP A 57 2.21 10.29 -0.32
CA ASP A 57 1.96 11.55 -1.04
C ASP A 57 3.18 12.06 -1.82
N VAL A 58 4.39 11.68 -1.40
CA VAL A 58 5.63 12.01 -2.13
C VAL A 58 5.90 11.09 -3.32
N LEU A 59 5.13 10.01 -3.49
CA LEU A 59 5.30 9.10 -4.61
C LEU A 59 4.87 9.74 -5.93
N ASP A 60 5.62 9.46 -6.99
CA ASP A 60 5.16 9.77 -8.32
C ASP A 60 4.05 8.81 -8.76
N ARG A 61 3.39 9.16 -9.86
CA ARG A 61 2.24 8.41 -10.38
C ARG A 61 2.56 6.95 -10.71
N ASN A 62 3.79 6.62 -11.09
CA ASN A 62 4.20 5.24 -11.34
C ASN A 62 4.40 4.48 -10.03
N GLY A 63 5.09 5.08 -9.04
CA GLY A 63 5.26 4.48 -7.72
C GLY A 63 3.93 4.18 -7.03
N PHE A 64 2.98 5.12 -7.10
CA PHE A 64 1.64 4.91 -6.56
C PHE A 64 0.89 3.77 -7.27
N ASN A 65 0.96 3.72 -8.61
CA ASN A 65 0.34 2.64 -9.38
C ASN A 65 0.94 1.27 -9.07
N ASP A 66 2.26 1.19 -8.87
CA ASP A 66 2.95 -0.04 -8.53
C ASP A 66 2.53 -0.55 -7.15
N PHE A 67 2.56 0.32 -6.13
CA PHE A 67 2.03 0.02 -4.80
C PHE A 67 0.58 -0.49 -4.87
N MET A 68 -0.30 0.23 -5.57
CA MET A 68 -1.71 -0.14 -5.71
C MET A 68 -1.90 -1.50 -6.40
N ARG A 69 -1.05 -1.82 -7.38
CA ARG A 69 -1.05 -3.12 -8.06
C ARG A 69 -0.57 -4.23 -7.13
N ALA A 70 0.52 -4.00 -6.38
CA ALA A 70 1.06 -4.98 -5.43
C ALA A 70 0.07 -5.25 -4.29
N TRP A 71 -0.57 -4.21 -3.78
CA TRP A 71 -1.53 -4.30 -2.68
C TRP A 71 -2.84 -4.98 -3.09
N LYS A 72 -3.42 -4.64 -4.25
CA LYS A 72 -4.66 -5.26 -4.76
C LYS A 72 -4.45 -6.63 -5.41
N GLY A 73 -3.29 -6.85 -6.02
CA GLY A 73 -2.99 -8.05 -6.81
C GLY A 73 -2.68 -9.29 -5.97
N GLY A 74 -2.35 -9.10 -4.69
CA GLY A 74 -2.05 -10.21 -3.78
C GLY A 74 -0.64 -10.76 -4.00
N SER A 75 0.28 -10.32 -3.13
CA SER A 75 1.27 -11.19 -2.49
C SER A 75 2.31 -11.97 -3.31
N GLU A 76 2.62 -11.62 -4.55
CA GLU A 76 3.73 -12.26 -5.30
C GLU A 76 4.69 -11.26 -5.96
N ILE A 77 4.58 -9.96 -5.68
CA ILE A 77 5.58 -9.02 -6.17
C ILE A 77 6.75 -9.00 -5.18
N ASP A 78 7.69 -9.89 -5.47
CA ASP A 78 9.13 -9.79 -5.21
C ASP A 78 9.64 -8.41 -5.67
N LEU A 79 9.53 -7.41 -4.80
CA LEU A 79 10.18 -6.10 -4.99
C LEU A 79 11.25 -5.98 -3.92
N GLY A 80 12.31 -6.74 -4.16
CA GLY A 80 13.48 -6.86 -3.31
C GLY A 80 14.70 -7.46 -4.02
N GLU A 81 14.75 -7.51 -5.36
CA GLU A 81 16.03 -7.26 -6.04
C GLU A 81 16.44 -5.81 -5.76
N SER A 82 17.00 -5.58 -4.56
CA SER A 82 17.83 -4.45 -4.07
C SER A 82 17.50 -4.20 -2.59
N SER A 83 18.39 -4.29 -1.59
CA SER A 83 19.85 -4.31 -1.60
C SER A 83 20.38 -4.94 -0.30
N ALA A 84 21.30 -5.90 -0.44
CA ALA A 84 22.45 -6.03 0.48
C ALA A 84 23.66 -6.43 -0.37
N SER A 85 24.46 -5.44 -0.76
CA SER A 85 25.78 -5.66 -1.32
C SER A 85 26.74 -6.24 -0.27
N SER A 86 27.72 -7.00 -0.75
CA SER A 86 29.03 -7.28 -0.13
C SER A 86 29.12 -8.34 0.98
N ILE A 87 29.53 -9.55 0.59
CA ILE A 87 30.59 -10.28 1.31
C ILE A 87 31.53 -10.90 0.26
N SER A 88 32.73 -10.31 0.21
CA SER A 88 34.06 -10.79 -0.21
C SER A 88 34.24 -11.80 -1.35
#